data_AF-A0A424PNI5-F1
#
_entry.id   AF-A0A424PNI5-F1
#
_cell.length_a   1.000
_cell.length_b   1.000
_cell.length_c   1.000
_cell.angle_alpha   90.00
_cell.angle_beta   90.00
_cell.angle_gamma   90.00
#
_symmetry.space_group_name_H-M   'P 1'
#
loop_
_entity.id
_entity.type
_entity.pdbx_description
1 polymer ?
#
loop_
_entity_poly.entity_id
_entity_poly.type
_entity_poly.pdbx_seq_one_letter_code
_entity_poly.pdbx_strand_id
1 'polypeptide(L)'
;MTRLLYFGRGGRILDSLLTGGCTQVDSAENADVVLVETYDNEALDPVQRLTGTITLVREALDEIEHLSTPQMIVVTDHSSINGHQRNGTSTGAAIDGIHGFGSLTAEVLSRRAASLGILTKVFRIHPSSTEEAISKIKSTMVKTNHCDDYQVFTLGA
;
A
#
# COMPACT_ATOMS: atom_id res chain seq x y z
N MET A 1 -16.86 -13.75 3.66
CA MET A 1 -15.88 -13.48 2.58
C MET A 1 -15.52 -12.01 2.67
N THR A 2 -14.24 -11.67 2.58
CA THR A 2 -13.78 -10.28 2.62
C THR A 2 -13.98 -9.67 1.24
N ARG A 3 -14.73 -8.56 1.16
CA ARG A 3 -14.93 -7.79 -0.07
C ARG A 3 -13.74 -6.85 -0.24
N LEU A 4 -13.02 -6.99 -1.35
CA LEU A 4 -11.75 -6.33 -1.61
C LEU A 4 -11.90 -5.36 -2.77
N LEU A 5 -11.70 -4.07 -2.53
CA LEU A 5 -11.44 -3.11 -3.60
C LEU A 5 -9.92 -3.04 -3.81
N TYR A 6 -9.46 -3.28 -5.03
CA TYR A 6 -8.04 -3.42 -5.34
C TYR A 6 -7.60 -2.38 -6.37
N PHE A 7 -6.52 -1.67 -6.05
CA PHE A 7 -5.84 -0.73 -6.94
C PHE A 7 -4.41 -1.24 -7.18
N GLY A 8 -4.03 -1.47 -8.43
CA GLY A 8 -2.71 -1.97 -8.77
C GLY A 8 -2.69 -2.74 -10.08
N ARG A 9 -1.52 -3.26 -10.46
CA ARG A 9 -1.35 -4.06 -11.69
C ARG A 9 -1.97 -5.47 -11.58
N GLY A 10 -2.25 -5.93 -10.37
CA GLY A 10 -2.57 -7.33 -10.09
C GLY A 10 -1.31 -8.20 -10.05
N GLY A 11 -1.52 -9.51 -9.99
CA GLY A 11 -0.46 -10.51 -9.91
C GLY A 11 -0.52 -11.28 -8.60
N ARG A 12 0.64 -11.72 -8.09
CA ARG A 12 0.71 -12.74 -7.03
C ARG A 12 -0.05 -12.38 -5.77
N ILE A 13 -0.01 -11.12 -5.34
CA ILE A 13 -0.73 -10.68 -4.15
C ILE A 13 -2.23 -10.79 -4.37
N LEU A 14 -2.75 -10.16 -5.44
CA LEU A 14 -4.17 -10.23 -5.78
C LEU A 14 -4.65 -11.68 -5.99
N ASP A 15 -3.96 -12.47 -6.81
CA ASP A 15 -4.31 -13.86 -7.11
C ASP A 15 -4.39 -14.71 -5.84
N SER A 16 -3.45 -14.50 -4.92
CA SER A 16 -3.40 -15.21 -3.64
C SER A 16 -4.53 -14.80 -2.70
N LEU A 17 -4.95 -13.53 -2.72
CA LEU A 17 -6.07 -13.04 -1.92
C LEU A 17 -7.40 -13.57 -2.45
N LEU A 18 -7.60 -13.58 -3.77
CA LEU A 18 -8.80 -14.14 -4.41
C LEU A 18 -8.91 -15.65 -4.18
N THR A 19 -7.82 -16.40 -4.40
CA THR A 19 -7.76 -17.84 -4.09
C THR A 19 -7.95 -18.10 -2.59
N GLY A 20 -7.59 -17.14 -1.74
CA GLY A 20 -7.79 -17.16 -0.30
C GLY A 20 -9.21 -16.84 0.16
N GLY A 21 -10.17 -16.63 -0.75
CA GLY A 21 -11.58 -16.39 -0.43
C GLY A 21 -11.97 -14.91 -0.31
N CYS A 22 -11.13 -13.99 -0.79
CA CYS A 22 -11.55 -12.60 -1.02
C CYS A 22 -12.39 -12.51 -2.29
N THR A 23 -13.34 -11.57 -2.31
CA THR A 23 -14.15 -11.27 -3.50
C THR A 23 -13.85 -9.85 -3.93
N GLN A 24 -13.37 -9.67 -5.16
CA GLN A 24 -13.12 -8.34 -5.70
C GLN A 24 -14.43 -7.58 -5.92
N VAL A 25 -14.44 -6.30 -5.57
CA VAL A 25 -15.55 -5.38 -5.81
C VAL A 25 -15.06 -4.14 -6.54
N ASP A 26 -15.97 -3.43 -7.21
CA ASP A 26 -15.64 -2.31 -8.10
C ASP A 26 -15.85 -0.93 -7.46
N SER A 27 -16.29 -0.87 -6.19
CA SER A 27 -16.53 0.39 -5.47
C SER A 27 -16.26 0.24 -3.98
N ALA A 28 -15.83 1.34 -3.35
CA ALA A 28 -15.47 1.33 -1.94
C ALA A 28 -16.70 1.17 -1.03
N GLU A 29 -17.90 1.55 -1.47
CA GLU A 29 -19.17 1.32 -0.74
C GLU A 29 -19.44 -0.16 -0.47
N ASN A 30 -18.94 -1.01 -1.36
CA ASN A 30 -19.10 -2.45 -1.29
C ASN A 30 -17.89 -3.16 -0.67
N ALA A 31 -16.85 -2.43 -0.29
CA ALA A 31 -15.58 -2.99 0.17
C ALA A 31 -15.51 -3.09 1.70
N ASP A 32 -14.95 -4.20 2.19
CA ASP A 32 -14.50 -4.35 3.56
C ASP A 32 -13.04 -3.88 3.70
N VAL A 33 -12.23 -4.05 2.66
CA VAL A 33 -10.82 -3.66 2.62
C VAL A 33 -10.52 -2.99 1.29
N VAL A 34 -9.81 -1.87 1.34
CA VAL A 34 -9.18 -1.25 0.16
C VAL A 34 -7.70 -1.59 0.17
N LEU A 35 -7.21 -2.23 -0.89
CA LEU A 35 -5.79 -2.56 -1.05
C LEU A 35 -5.19 -1.81 -2.24
N VAL A 36 -4.11 -1.09 -1.99
CA VAL A 36 -3.34 -0.39 -3.02
C VAL A 36 -1.97 -1.04 -3.16
N GLU A 37 -1.70 -1.67 -4.29
CA GLU A 37 -0.40 -2.26 -4.62
C GLU A 37 0.33 -1.34 -5.59
N THR A 38 1.25 -0.55 -5.04
CA THR A 38 2.13 0.32 -5.84
C THR A 38 3.20 -0.51 -6.54
N TYR A 39 3.61 -0.06 -7.73
CA TYR A 39 4.64 -0.71 -8.53
C TYR A 39 5.40 0.31 -9.37
N ASP A 40 6.64 -0.02 -9.71
CA ASP A 40 7.38 0.73 -10.72
C ASP A 40 6.91 0.30 -12.11
N ASN A 41 6.35 1.23 -12.88
CA ASN A 41 5.91 0.95 -14.24
C ASN A 41 7.02 1.16 -15.29
N GLU A 42 8.23 1.56 -14.84
CA GLU A 42 9.44 1.75 -15.65
C GLU A 42 9.31 2.78 -16.78
N ALA A 43 8.28 3.65 -16.75
CA ALA A 43 8.12 4.69 -17.75
C ALA A 43 9.31 5.67 -17.73
N LEU A 44 9.76 6.07 -18.93
CA LEU A 44 10.82 7.06 -19.09
C LEU A 44 10.38 8.45 -18.67
N ASP A 45 9.12 8.79 -18.92
CA ASP A 45 8.54 10.05 -18.47
C ASP A 45 8.28 10.02 -16.95
N PRO A 46 8.84 10.95 -16.16
CA PRO A 46 8.68 10.95 -14.71
C PRO A 46 7.22 11.02 -14.24
N VAL A 47 6.39 11.80 -14.93
CA VAL A 47 4.98 11.98 -14.55
C VAL A 47 4.22 10.68 -14.80
N GLN A 48 4.44 10.05 -15.95
CA GLN A 48 3.90 8.75 -16.26
C GLN A 48 4.40 7.69 -15.27
N ARG A 49 5.66 7.76 -14.82
CA ARG A 49 6.20 6.78 -13.86
C ARG A 49 5.50 6.82 -12.50
N LEU A 50 5.13 8.01 -12.05
CA LEU A 50 4.38 8.20 -10.79
C LEU A 50 2.95 7.63 -10.83
N THR A 51 2.42 7.26 -12.00
CA THR A 51 1.08 6.64 -12.10
C THR A 51 1.00 5.28 -11.40
N GLY A 52 2.08 4.51 -11.38
CA GLY A 52 2.15 3.22 -10.66
C GLY A 52 2.24 3.35 -9.14
N THR A 53 2.35 4.57 -8.61
CA THR A 53 2.49 4.86 -7.18
C THR A 53 1.46 5.89 -6.71
N ILE A 54 1.66 7.17 -7.04
CA ILE A 54 0.88 8.30 -6.54
C ILE A 54 -0.57 8.24 -7.04
N THR A 55 -0.78 7.99 -8.34
CA THR A 55 -2.14 8.01 -8.91
C THR A 55 -3.02 6.94 -8.27
N LEU A 56 -2.52 5.72 -8.08
CA LEU A 56 -3.26 4.63 -7.44
C LEU A 56 -3.70 4.98 -6.01
N VAL A 57 -2.80 5.55 -5.22
CA VAL A 57 -3.10 5.92 -3.84
C VAL A 57 -4.07 7.10 -3.80
N ARG A 58 -3.94 8.07 -4.70
CA ARG A 58 -4.89 9.18 -4.82
C ARG A 58 -6.29 8.67 -5.14
N GLU A 59 -6.43 7.81 -6.16
CA GLU A 59 -7.72 7.23 -6.54
C GLU A 59 -8.35 6.43 -5.40
N ALA A 60 -7.55 5.64 -4.67
CA ALA A 60 -8.03 4.94 -3.49
C ALA A 60 -8.48 5.89 -2.38
N LEU A 61 -7.77 7.01 -2.16
CA LEU A 61 -8.16 8.04 -1.19
C LEU A 61 -9.45 8.74 -1.59
N ASP A 62 -9.59 9.12 -2.86
CA ASP A 62 -10.77 9.80 -3.40
C ASP A 62 -12.03 8.92 -3.20
N GLU A 63 -11.91 7.60 -3.36
CA GLU A 63 -12.99 6.63 -3.14
C GLU A 63 -13.36 6.48 -1.65
N ILE A 64 -12.38 6.52 -0.74
CA ILE A 64 -12.63 6.26 0.70
C ILE A 64 -12.89 7.52 1.53
N GLU A 65 -12.57 8.73 1.04
CA GLU A 65 -12.70 9.99 1.80
C GLU A 65 -14.13 10.22 2.33
N HIS A 66 -15.14 9.67 1.66
CA HIS A 66 -16.55 9.83 2.02
C HIS A 66 -17.18 8.58 2.64
N LEU A 67 -16.39 7.52 2.85
CA LEU A 67 -16.91 6.21 3.22
C LEU A 67 -16.35 5.74 4.55
N SER A 68 -17.18 5.03 5.30
CA SER A 68 -16.76 4.28 6.48
C SER A 68 -16.14 2.95 6.07
N THR A 69 -15.13 2.94 5.21
CA THR A 69 -14.39 1.71 4.88
C THR A 69 -13.52 1.31 6.08
N PRO A 70 -13.62 0.07 6.58
CA PRO A 70 -13.01 -0.26 7.86
C PRO A 70 -11.49 -0.45 7.78
N GLN A 71 -10.88 -0.59 6.60
CA GLN A 71 -9.43 -0.79 6.48
C GLN A 71 -8.85 -0.42 5.10
N MET A 72 -7.71 0.27 5.11
CA MET A 72 -6.85 0.51 3.96
C MET A 72 -5.52 -0.21 4.14
N ILE A 73 -5.07 -0.94 3.12
CA ILE A 73 -3.77 -1.60 3.07
C ILE A 73 -3.01 -1.04 1.87
N VAL A 74 -1.80 -0.54 2.11
CA VAL A 74 -0.90 -0.09 1.04
C VAL A 74 0.30 -1.01 0.98
N VAL A 75 0.58 -1.53 -0.21
CA VAL A 75 1.72 -2.38 -0.52
C VAL A 75 2.67 -1.59 -1.40
N THR A 76 3.92 -1.51 -0.98
CA THR A 76 5.00 -0.85 -1.69
C THR A 76 6.28 -1.66 -1.55
N ASP A 77 7.32 -1.30 -2.30
CA ASP A 77 8.63 -1.92 -2.18
C ASP A 77 9.50 -1.15 -1.18
N HIS A 78 10.83 -1.32 -1.24
CA HIS A 78 11.77 -0.65 -0.35
C HIS A 78 12.35 0.64 -0.95
N SER A 79 11.87 1.11 -2.10
CA SER A 79 12.45 2.26 -2.82
C SER A 79 12.37 3.59 -2.04
N SER A 80 11.46 3.70 -1.06
CA SER A 80 11.36 4.87 -0.17
C SER A 80 12.49 4.96 0.89
N ILE A 81 13.23 3.86 1.08
CA ILE A 81 14.27 3.71 2.12
C ILE A 81 15.61 3.18 1.61
N ASN A 82 15.73 2.82 0.33
CA ASN A 82 16.94 2.23 -0.25
C ASN A 82 17.89 3.22 -0.96
N GLY A 83 17.51 4.50 -1.04
CA GLY A 83 18.35 5.55 -1.61
C GLY A 83 19.50 5.98 -0.68
N HIS A 84 20.22 7.02 -1.10
CA HIS A 84 21.25 7.62 -0.25
C HIS A 84 20.62 8.52 0.81
N GLN A 85 20.90 8.22 2.09
CA GLN A 85 20.55 9.11 3.19
C GLN A 85 21.27 10.45 3.03
N ARG A 86 20.64 11.52 3.52
CA ARG A 86 21.29 12.82 3.60
C ARG A 86 22.53 12.72 4.50
N ASN A 87 23.63 13.33 4.09
CA ASN A 87 24.87 13.35 4.87
C ASN A 87 24.60 13.84 6.31
N GLY A 88 25.02 13.04 7.30
CA GLY A 88 24.86 13.35 8.72
C GLY A 88 23.56 12.86 9.36
N THR A 89 22.67 12.17 8.62
CA THR A 89 21.46 11.54 9.18
C THR A 89 21.51 10.03 9.02
N SER A 90 21.26 9.29 10.10
CA SER A 90 21.10 7.82 10.08
C SER A 90 19.64 7.37 10.02
N THR A 91 18.70 8.32 10.07
CA THR A 91 17.26 8.08 10.14
C THR A 91 16.52 8.96 9.15
N GLY A 92 15.46 8.44 8.53
CA GLY A 92 14.58 9.19 7.62
C GLY A 92 14.38 8.47 6.30
N ALA A 93 13.66 9.12 5.37
CA ALA A 93 13.50 8.61 4.02
C ALA A 93 14.84 8.66 3.26
N ALA A 94 15.12 7.62 2.49
CA ALA A 94 16.25 7.55 1.61
C ALA A 94 15.70 7.16 0.24
N ILE A 95 15.47 8.18 -0.59
CA ILE A 95 14.71 8.03 -1.83
C ILE A 95 15.65 7.58 -2.93
N ASP A 96 15.30 6.48 -3.60
CA ASP A 96 15.96 6.06 -4.84
C ASP A 96 15.11 6.43 -6.06
N GLY A 97 15.48 7.54 -6.72
CA GLY A 97 14.86 8.00 -7.95
C GLY A 97 13.37 8.39 -7.84
N ILE A 98 12.71 8.45 -8.99
CA ILE A 98 11.30 8.88 -9.11
C ILE A 98 10.35 7.87 -8.46
N HIS A 99 10.62 6.57 -8.64
CA HIS A 99 9.82 5.52 -8.02
C HIS A 99 9.89 5.57 -6.50
N GLY A 100 11.09 5.72 -5.91
CA GLY A 100 11.24 5.91 -4.48
C GLY A 100 10.51 7.14 -3.93
N PHE A 101 10.45 8.22 -4.72
CA PHE A 101 9.65 9.41 -4.37
C PHE A 101 8.15 9.09 -4.36
N GLY A 102 7.68 8.33 -5.37
CA GLY A 102 6.32 7.83 -5.44
C GLY A 102 5.95 6.96 -4.24
N SER A 103 6.81 6.01 -3.88
CA SER A 103 6.63 5.13 -2.71
C SER A 103 6.61 5.90 -1.39
N LEU A 104 7.51 6.87 -1.20
CA LEU A 104 7.45 7.75 -0.01
C LEU A 104 6.15 8.55 0.03
N THR A 105 5.71 9.07 -1.11
CA THR A 105 4.47 9.85 -1.20
C THR A 105 3.26 8.98 -0.87
N ALA A 106 3.22 7.74 -1.35
CA ALA A 106 2.19 6.75 -1.01
C ALA A 106 2.10 6.53 0.51
N GLU A 107 3.25 6.43 1.20
CA GLU A 107 3.29 6.28 2.66
C GLU A 107 2.80 7.52 3.41
N VAL A 108 3.12 8.71 2.92
CA VAL A 108 2.64 9.98 3.50
C VAL A 108 1.13 10.11 3.33
N LEU A 109 0.62 9.79 2.14
CA LEU A 109 -0.82 9.76 1.84
C LEU A 109 -1.57 8.73 2.68
N SER A 110 -0.95 7.57 2.94
CA SER A 110 -1.49 6.55 3.84
C SER A 110 -1.64 7.06 5.28
N ARG A 111 -0.70 7.90 5.73
CA ARG A 111 -0.80 8.56 7.04
C ARG A 111 -1.97 9.55 7.10
N ARG A 112 -2.32 10.18 5.97
CA ARG A 112 -3.49 11.04 5.86
C ARG A 112 -4.79 10.24 6.01
N ALA A 113 -4.91 9.07 5.36
CA ALA A 113 -6.06 8.17 5.56
C ALA A 113 -6.26 7.83 7.04
N ALA A 114 -5.18 7.47 7.74
CA ALA A 114 -5.24 7.22 9.19
C ALA A 114 -5.74 8.43 9.99
N SER A 115 -5.33 9.66 9.64
CA SER A 115 -5.83 10.88 10.29
C SER A 115 -7.33 11.14 10.06
N LEU A 116 -7.95 10.47 9.09
CA LEU A 116 -9.39 10.49 8.83
C LEU A 116 -10.13 9.34 9.55
N GLY A 117 -9.45 8.57 10.40
CA GLY A 117 -10.02 7.45 11.16
C GLY A 117 -10.03 6.11 10.39
N ILE A 118 -9.32 6.02 9.28
CA ILE A 118 -9.23 4.79 8.48
C ILE A 118 -8.09 3.93 9.01
N LEU A 119 -8.38 2.69 9.40
CA LEU A 119 -7.34 1.74 9.82
C LEU A 119 -6.38 1.48 8.66
N THR A 120 -5.18 2.05 8.73
CA THR A 120 -4.23 2.04 7.61
C THR A 120 -2.99 1.22 7.92
N LYS A 121 -2.66 0.26 7.06
CA LYS A 121 -1.46 -0.59 7.19
C LYS A 121 -0.62 -0.50 5.93
N VAL A 122 0.68 -0.20 6.08
CA VAL A 122 1.63 -0.14 4.97
C VAL A 122 2.57 -1.34 5.05
N PHE A 123 2.76 -2.04 3.94
CA PHE A 123 3.71 -3.14 3.79
C PHE A 123 4.77 -2.75 2.76
N ARG A 124 6.02 -2.62 3.22
CA ARG A 124 7.21 -2.51 2.37
C ARG A 124 7.75 -3.91 2.13
N ILE A 125 7.67 -4.40 0.91
CA ILE A 125 7.96 -5.79 0.56
C ILE A 125 9.18 -5.84 -0.35
N HIS A 126 10.23 -6.55 0.07
CA HIS A 126 11.27 -6.96 -0.86
C HIS A 126 10.73 -8.09 -1.76
N PRO A 127 11.02 -8.13 -3.08
CA PRO A 127 10.47 -9.14 -3.99
C PRO A 127 10.63 -10.60 -3.52
N SER A 128 11.74 -10.90 -2.82
CA SER A 128 12.00 -12.24 -2.25
C SER A 128 11.10 -12.62 -1.06
N SER A 129 10.40 -11.66 -0.45
CA SER A 129 9.57 -11.83 0.75
C SER A 129 8.06 -11.80 0.45
N THR A 130 7.69 -11.97 -0.82
CA THR A 130 6.29 -11.87 -1.29
C THR A 130 5.35 -12.86 -0.58
N GLU A 131 5.77 -14.11 -0.37
CA GLU A 131 4.93 -15.12 0.30
C GLU A 131 4.67 -14.81 1.79
N GLU A 132 5.71 -14.35 2.49
CA GLU A 132 5.59 -13.87 3.88
C GLU A 132 4.62 -12.70 3.95
N ALA A 133 4.76 -11.75 3.01
CA ALA A 133 3.90 -10.59 2.94
C ALA A 133 2.44 -10.96 2.67
N ILE A 134 2.18 -11.89 1.74
CA ILE A 134 0.83 -12.39 1.46
C ILE A 134 0.20 -12.98 2.73
N SER A 135 0.93 -13.82 3.46
CA SER A 135 0.46 -14.41 4.71
C SER A 135 0.10 -13.32 5.74
N LYS A 136 0.97 -12.31 5.88
CA LYS A 136 0.77 -11.23 6.84
C LYS A 136 -0.38 -10.29 6.46
N ILE A 137 -0.51 -9.95 5.17
CA ILE A 137 -1.65 -9.19 4.63
C ILE A 137 -2.95 -9.93 4.92
N LYS A 138 -3.03 -11.23 4.62
CA LYS A 138 -4.23 -12.05 4.92
C LYS A 138 -4.59 -12.02 6.40
N SER A 139 -3.61 -12.19 7.29
CA SER A 139 -3.84 -12.13 8.74
C SER A 139 -4.33 -10.75 9.20
N THR A 140 -3.89 -9.69 8.53
CA THR A 140 -4.22 -8.29 8.84
C THR A 140 -5.64 -7.91 8.38
N MET A 141 -6.16 -8.56 7.34
CA MET A 141 -7.54 -8.38 6.87
C MET A 141 -8.58 -8.99 7.83
N VAL A 142 -8.16 -9.89 8.74
CA VAL A 142 -9.05 -10.46 9.76
C VAL A 142 -9.11 -9.48 10.93
N LYS A 143 -10.22 -8.74 11.05
CA LYS A 143 -10.49 -7.66 12.03
C LYS A 143 -9.77 -7.84 13.37
N THR A 144 -8.95 -6.86 13.73
CA THR A 144 -8.40 -6.71 15.09
C THR A 144 -9.12 -5.56 15.81
N ASN A 145 -9.56 -5.82 17.05
CA ASN A 145 -10.41 -4.90 17.82
C ASN A 145 -9.65 -3.73 18.51
N HIS A 146 -8.35 -3.53 18.30
CA HIS A 146 -7.48 -2.53 18.97
C HIS A 146 -6.18 -2.32 18.14
N CYS A 147 -5.42 -1.20 18.14
CA CYS A 147 -5.46 0.13 18.78
C CYS A 147 -4.57 1.17 18.02
N ASP A 148 -4.14 0.91 16.77
CA ASP A 148 -3.30 1.86 16.00
C ASP A 148 -3.87 2.13 14.61
N ASP A 149 -4.26 3.37 14.36
CA ASP A 149 -4.81 3.85 13.09
C ASP A 149 -3.80 3.77 11.93
N TYR A 150 -2.49 3.72 12.23
CA TYR A 150 -1.41 3.64 11.25
C TYR A 150 -0.28 2.71 11.69
N GLN A 151 0.10 1.74 10.86
CA GLN A 151 1.30 0.90 11.08
C GLN A 151 2.05 0.65 9.77
N VAL A 152 3.38 0.51 9.87
CA VAL A 152 4.27 0.17 8.74
C VAL A 152 5.02 -1.11 9.06
N PHE A 153 4.95 -2.09 8.15
CA PHE A 153 5.70 -3.33 8.19
C PHE A 153 6.76 -3.32 7.09
N THR A 154 8.01 -3.59 7.44
CA THR A 154 9.08 -3.81 6.45
C THR A 154 9.42 -5.29 6.45
N LEU A 155 9.29 -5.93 5.28
CA LEU A 155 9.48 -7.36 5.09
C LEU A 155 10.58 -7.60 4.05
N GLY A 156 11.53 -8.46 4.41
CA GLY A 156 12.80 -8.62 3.70
C GLY A 156 13.85 -7.61 4.16
N ALA A 157 15.11 -7.94 3.92
CA ALA A 157 16.30 -7.12 4.18
C ALA A 157 17.22 -7.16 2.96
#